data_AF-A0A3C1SVP2-F1
#
_entry.id   AF-A0A3C1SVP2-F1
#
_cell.length_a   1.000
_cell.length_b   1.000
_cell.length_c   1.000
_cell.angle_alpha   90.00
_cell.angle_beta   90.00
_cell.angle_gamma   90.00
#
_symmetry.space_group_name_H-M   'P 1'
#
loop_
_entity.id
_entity.type
_entity.pdbx_description
1 polymer ?
#
loop_
_entity_poly.entity_id
_entity_poly.type
_entity_poly.pdbx_seq_one_letter_code
_entity_poly.pdbx_strand_id
1 'polypeptide(L)'
;MKLSAEQFKQSKNKCLTLLGMSGVGKTHLSKLLSNEDKWYHYSGDYRIGAEYLNQAILDNIKYNIRQDDWLGGLLDNQSISIENHITSDNLSSVSAFLGKVGNPEQGGLPIDEFTRRQALHREAEVNTMLDVPQFIKKSSQQGFNHFINDAGGSLCELDDDKVYQTLAEHTLILYIRASKVNKSALIERAQTHPKP
;
A
#
# COMPACT_ATOMS: atom_id res chain seq x y z
N MET A 1 25.69 2.46 2.75
CA MET A 1 26.54 1.40 2.13
C MET A 1 25.58 0.38 1.52
N LYS A 2 25.64 0.12 0.20
CA LYS A 2 24.67 -0.77 -0.48
C LYS A 2 24.96 -2.24 -0.16
N LEU A 3 23.94 -3.02 0.17
CA LEU A 3 24.08 -4.42 0.58
C LEU A 3 24.46 -5.30 -0.64
N SER A 4 25.60 -5.99 -0.57
CA SER A 4 26.05 -6.88 -1.67
C SER A 4 25.32 -8.23 -1.66
N ALA A 5 25.32 -8.94 -2.79
CA ALA A 5 24.73 -10.28 -2.88
C ALA A 5 25.37 -11.28 -1.92
N GLU A 6 26.69 -11.19 -1.69
CA GLU A 6 27.41 -12.03 -0.74
C GLU A 6 27.04 -11.70 0.70
N GLN A 7 26.98 -10.41 1.04
CA GLN A 7 26.52 -9.94 2.36
C GLN A 7 25.09 -10.43 2.64
N PHE A 8 24.20 -10.40 1.64
CA PHE A 8 22.84 -10.93 1.77
C PHE A 8 22.82 -12.45 2.00
N LYS A 9 23.61 -13.21 1.24
CA LYS A 9 23.70 -14.68 1.40
C LYS A 9 24.17 -15.06 2.80
N GLN A 10 25.18 -14.36 3.31
CA GLN A 10 25.77 -14.58 4.63
C GLN A 10 24.94 -14.01 5.79
N SER A 11 24.02 -13.08 5.52
CA SER A 11 23.16 -12.51 6.57
C SER A 11 22.25 -13.57 7.19
N LYS A 12 22.28 -13.62 8.53
CA LYS A 12 21.35 -14.41 9.35
C LYS A 12 19.92 -13.87 9.27
N ASN A 13 19.76 -12.54 9.18
CA ASN A 13 18.46 -11.89 9.06
C ASN A 13 18.33 -11.28 7.66
N LYS A 14 17.61 -11.98 6.78
CA LYS A 14 17.40 -11.54 5.40
C LYS A 14 16.29 -10.49 5.34
N CYS A 15 16.56 -9.38 4.66
CA CYS A 15 15.60 -8.30 4.45
C CYS A 15 15.43 -8.05 2.94
N LEU A 16 14.19 -8.15 2.46
CA LEU A 16 13.84 -8.03 1.05
C LEU A 16 12.84 -6.91 0.82
N THR A 17 12.96 -6.24 -0.33
CA THR A 17 11.89 -5.41 -0.89
C THR A 17 11.49 -5.98 -2.24
N LEU A 18 10.21 -6.32 -2.41
CA LEU A 18 9.66 -6.78 -3.67
C LEU A 18 9.13 -5.58 -4.48
N LEU A 19 9.67 -5.40 -5.69
CA LEU A 19 9.17 -4.47 -6.69
C LEU A 19 8.55 -5.24 -7.86
N GLY A 20 7.66 -4.59 -8.59
CA GLY A 20 7.01 -5.15 -9.76
C GLY A 20 5.58 -4.65 -9.90
N MET A 21 5.05 -4.79 -11.10
CA MET A 21 3.70 -4.31 -11.43
C MET A 21 2.63 -4.91 -10.50
N SER A 22 1.49 -4.23 -10.39
CA SER A 22 0.33 -4.80 -9.72
C SER A 22 -0.02 -6.17 -10.32
N GLY A 23 -0.28 -7.17 -9.48
CA GLY A 23 -0.71 -8.51 -9.90
C GLY A 23 0.40 -9.47 -10.36
N VAL A 24 1.68 -9.11 -10.28
CA VAL A 24 2.79 -10.03 -10.65
C VAL A 24 3.08 -11.12 -9.60
N GLY A 25 2.36 -11.12 -8.48
CA GLY A 25 2.49 -12.16 -7.44
C GLY A 25 3.31 -11.77 -6.20
N LYS A 26 3.63 -10.49 -6.00
CA LYS A 26 4.41 -10.01 -4.82
C LYS A 26 3.80 -10.46 -3.49
N THR A 27 2.53 -10.12 -3.27
CA THR A 27 1.79 -10.51 -2.05
C THR A 27 1.66 -12.02 -1.89
N HIS A 28 1.53 -12.77 -3.00
CA HIS A 28 1.49 -14.23 -2.92
C HIS A 28 2.82 -14.81 -2.40
N LEU A 29 3.95 -14.32 -2.93
CA LEU A 29 5.28 -14.70 -2.46
C LEU A 29 5.51 -14.31 -1.00
N SER A 30 5.12 -13.10 -0.60
CA SER A 30 5.27 -12.64 0.80
C SER A 30 4.48 -13.50 1.77
N LYS A 31 3.23 -13.85 1.44
CA LYS A 31 2.41 -14.75 2.27
C LYS A 31 3.02 -16.14 2.39
N LEU A 32 3.55 -16.69 1.30
CA LEU A 32 4.21 -18.01 1.31
C LEU A 32 5.42 -18.01 2.24
N LEU A 33 6.31 -17.01 2.12
CA LEU A 33 7.49 -16.88 2.98
C LEU A 33 7.14 -16.68 4.45
N SER A 34 6.09 -15.93 4.76
CA SER A 34 5.64 -15.73 6.14
C SER A 34 5.13 -17.00 6.80
N ASN A 35 4.45 -17.87 6.04
CA ASN A 35 3.92 -19.12 6.57
C ASN A 35 5.01 -20.17 6.84
N GLU A 36 6.06 -20.20 6.01
CA GLU A 36 7.08 -21.26 6.06
C GLU A 36 8.27 -20.92 6.98
N ASP A 37 8.78 -19.67 6.94
CA ASP A 37 10.11 -19.34 7.47
C ASP A 37 10.13 -18.18 8.48
N LYS A 38 8.98 -17.85 9.08
CA LYS A 38 8.83 -16.71 10.01
C LYS A 38 9.36 -15.39 9.43
N TRP A 39 9.02 -15.12 8.17
CA TRP A 39 9.22 -13.79 7.59
C TRP A 39 8.16 -12.82 8.10
N TYR A 40 8.60 -11.67 8.57
CA TYR A 40 7.70 -10.55 8.84
C TYR A 40 7.22 -9.95 7.52
N HIS A 41 5.92 -10.06 7.24
CA HIS A 41 5.30 -9.47 6.05
C HIS A 41 4.88 -8.03 6.35
N TYR A 42 5.63 -7.09 5.78
CA TYR A 42 5.26 -5.69 5.72
C TYR A 42 4.49 -5.44 4.43
N SER A 43 3.16 -5.27 4.52
CA SER A 43 2.31 -4.92 3.38
C SER A 43 2.25 -3.41 3.21
N GLY A 44 2.83 -2.90 2.12
CA GLY A 44 2.82 -1.47 1.80
C GLY A 44 1.41 -0.94 1.59
N ASP A 45 0.58 -1.63 0.80
CA ASP A 45 -0.80 -1.23 0.53
C ASP A 45 -1.65 -1.15 1.81
N TYR A 46 -1.47 -2.11 2.73
CA TYR A 46 -2.13 -2.07 4.04
C TYR A 46 -1.69 -0.84 4.84
N ARG A 47 -0.38 -0.55 4.91
CA ARG A 47 0.13 0.59 5.69
C ARG A 47 -0.32 1.92 5.11
N ILE A 48 -0.30 2.08 3.78
CA ILE A 48 -0.81 3.27 3.07
C ILE A 48 -2.24 3.56 3.52
N GLY A 49 -3.10 2.54 3.46
CA GLY A 49 -4.50 2.67 3.83
C GLY A 49 -4.71 2.90 5.32
N ALA A 50 -4.16 2.03 6.16
CA ALA A 50 -4.45 1.96 7.58
C ALA A 50 -3.78 3.07 8.41
N GLU A 51 -2.62 3.58 7.97
CA GLU A 51 -1.91 4.65 8.67
C GLU A 51 -2.14 6.01 8.00
N TYR A 52 -1.75 6.14 6.74
CA TYR A 52 -1.54 7.45 6.14
C TYR A 52 -2.81 8.02 5.49
N LEU A 53 -3.66 7.16 4.92
CA LEU A 53 -4.92 7.60 4.31
C LEU A 53 -6.13 7.45 5.23
N ASN A 54 -6.00 6.73 6.34
CA ASN A 54 -7.15 6.34 7.17
C ASN A 54 -7.97 7.54 7.65
N GLN A 55 -7.30 8.61 8.09
CA GLN A 55 -7.98 9.82 8.55
C GLN A 55 -8.71 10.52 7.39
N ALA A 56 -8.06 10.67 6.23
CA ALA A 56 -8.69 11.29 5.05
C ALA A 56 -9.90 10.48 4.54
N ILE A 57 -9.81 9.15 4.60
CA ILE A 57 -10.92 8.24 4.29
C ILE A 57 -12.08 8.47 5.27
N LEU A 58 -11.79 8.47 6.58
CA LEU A 58 -12.81 8.70 7.61
C LEU A 58 -13.48 10.07 7.47
N ASP A 59 -12.71 11.12 7.20
CA ASP A 59 -13.26 12.47 7.02
C ASP A 59 -14.15 12.56 5.79
N ASN A 60 -13.78 11.92 4.68
CA ASN A 60 -14.63 11.80 3.50
C ASN A 60 -15.93 11.01 3.78
N ILE A 61 -15.85 9.90 4.53
CA ILE A 61 -17.03 9.13 4.93
C ILE A 61 -17.96 9.97 5.81
N LYS A 62 -17.42 10.67 6.82
CA LYS A 62 -18.18 11.54 7.71
C LYS A 62 -18.83 12.69 6.94
N TYR A 63 -18.12 13.28 5.99
CA TYR A 63 -18.67 14.33 5.12
C TYR A 63 -19.89 13.84 4.32
N ASN A 64 -19.81 12.63 3.76
CA ASN A 64 -20.93 12.05 3.01
C ASN A 64 -22.11 11.70 3.92
N ILE A 65 -21.85 11.21 5.13
CA ILE A 65 -22.91 10.88 6.10
C ILE A 65 -23.65 12.14 6.57
N ARG A 66 -22.95 13.26 6.70
CA ARG A 66 -23.56 14.56 7.04
C ARG A 66 -24.47 15.14 5.96
N GLN A 67 -24.51 14.54 4.77
CA GLN A 67 -25.51 14.91 3.75
C GLN A 67 -26.90 14.37 4.11
N ASP A 68 -26.98 13.39 5.03
CA ASP A 68 -28.22 12.91 5.63
C ASP A 68 -28.38 13.56 7.02
N ASP A 69 -29.38 14.41 7.19
CA ASP A 69 -29.59 15.17 8.43
C ASP A 69 -29.78 14.27 9.67
N TRP A 70 -30.40 13.10 9.51
CA TRP A 70 -30.66 12.17 10.61
C TRP A 70 -29.37 11.48 11.04
N LEU A 71 -28.61 10.91 10.09
CA LEU A 71 -27.32 10.29 10.39
C LEU A 71 -26.28 11.31 10.84
N GLY A 72 -26.24 12.49 10.22
CA GLY A 72 -25.39 13.61 10.60
C GLY A 72 -25.64 14.05 12.04
N GLY A 73 -26.91 14.18 12.44
CA GLY A 73 -27.30 14.50 13.81
C GLY A 73 -26.80 13.48 14.84
N LEU A 74 -26.89 12.18 14.53
CA LEU A 74 -26.38 11.11 15.40
C LEU A 74 -24.84 11.10 15.49
N LEU A 75 -24.14 11.47 14.42
CA LEU A 75 -22.69 11.54 14.41
C LEU A 75 -22.18 12.76 15.18
N ASP A 76 -22.78 13.93 14.97
CA ASP A 76 -22.33 15.19 15.57
C ASP A 76 -22.64 15.28 17.07
N ASN A 77 -23.74 14.66 17.52
CA ASN A 77 -24.04 14.53 18.95
C ASN A 77 -23.33 13.34 19.64
N GLN A 78 -22.44 12.65 18.91
CA GLN A 78 -21.66 11.50 19.39
C GLN A 78 -22.50 10.29 19.82
N SER A 79 -23.74 10.15 19.33
CA SER A 79 -24.55 8.94 19.56
C SER A 79 -24.03 7.74 18.78
N ILE A 80 -23.36 7.96 17.65
CA ILE A 80 -22.68 6.93 16.87
C ILE A 80 -21.24 7.33 16.54
N SER A 81 -20.40 6.35 16.27
CA SER A 81 -19.04 6.53 15.78
C SER A 81 -18.80 5.68 14.53
N ILE A 82 -17.76 6.03 13.77
CA ILE A 82 -17.38 5.34 12.54
C ILE A 82 -15.92 4.99 12.62
N GLU A 83 -15.63 3.73 12.34
CA GLU A 83 -14.29 3.21 12.20
C GLU A 83 -14.08 2.65 10.79
N ASN A 84 -12.88 2.81 10.27
CA ASN A 84 -12.48 2.25 8.99
C ASN A 84 -11.58 1.05 9.25
N HIS A 85 -12.04 -0.13 8.83
CA HIS A 85 -11.33 -1.39 9.06
C HIS A 85 -10.65 -1.83 7.77
N ILE A 86 -9.37 -1.49 7.65
CA ILE A 86 -8.52 -1.92 6.55
C ILE A 86 -7.78 -3.19 6.96
N THR A 87 -7.70 -4.16 6.05
CA THR A 87 -6.90 -5.37 6.23
C THR A 87 -6.03 -5.58 4.99
N SER A 88 -5.03 -6.45 5.09
CA SER A 88 -4.19 -6.81 3.93
C SER A 88 -4.97 -7.44 2.78
N ASP A 89 -6.17 -7.99 3.05
CA ASP A 89 -7.05 -8.61 2.05
C ASP A 89 -8.22 -7.71 1.64
N ASN A 90 -8.47 -6.62 2.36
CA ASN A 90 -9.56 -5.69 2.09
C ASN A 90 -9.06 -4.23 2.13
N LEU A 91 -8.79 -3.70 0.94
CA LEU A 91 -8.37 -2.31 0.68
C LEU A 91 -9.49 -1.50 -0.01
N SER A 92 -10.74 -1.96 0.12
CA SER A 92 -11.88 -1.36 -0.60
C SER A 92 -12.10 0.11 -0.22
N SER A 93 -11.91 0.49 1.04
CA SER A 93 -12.06 1.88 1.48
C SER A 93 -11.01 2.81 0.89
N VAL A 94 -9.77 2.33 0.71
CA VAL A 94 -8.73 3.06 -0.03
C VAL A 94 -9.16 3.26 -1.48
N SER A 95 -9.61 2.19 -2.15
CA SER A 95 -10.02 2.27 -3.55
C SER A 95 -11.22 3.19 -3.76
N ALA A 96 -12.20 3.13 -2.86
CA ALA A 96 -13.38 4.00 -2.87
C ALA A 96 -13.01 5.47 -2.60
N PHE A 97 -12.04 5.73 -1.72
CA PHE A 97 -11.54 7.07 -1.47
C PHE A 97 -10.79 7.62 -2.67
N LEU A 98 -9.82 6.90 -3.25
CA LEU A 98 -9.08 7.41 -4.41
C LEU A 98 -10.01 7.73 -5.59
N GLY A 99 -10.97 6.85 -5.85
CA GLY A 99 -12.00 7.07 -6.86
C GLY A 99 -11.44 7.21 -8.28
N LYS A 100 -12.28 7.58 -9.24
CA LYS A 100 -11.86 7.77 -10.64
C LYS A 100 -12.24 9.16 -11.08
N VAL A 101 -11.36 9.82 -11.83
CA VAL A 101 -11.74 11.06 -12.52
C VAL A 101 -12.92 10.79 -13.47
N GLY A 102 -13.93 11.65 -13.46
CA GLY A 102 -15.10 11.49 -14.32
C GLY A 102 -16.28 12.38 -13.93
N ASN A 103 -17.45 12.08 -14.50
CA ASN A 103 -18.68 12.81 -14.23
C ASN A 103 -19.18 12.53 -12.78
N PRO A 104 -19.30 13.55 -11.90
CA PRO A 104 -19.84 13.38 -10.55
C PRO A 104 -21.23 12.74 -10.49
N GLU A 105 -22.09 13.04 -11.46
CA GLU A 105 -23.44 12.45 -11.52
C GLU A 105 -23.43 10.95 -11.85
N GLN A 106 -22.30 10.43 -12.34
CA GLN A 106 -22.08 9.01 -12.64
C GLN A 106 -21.06 8.37 -11.69
N GLY A 107 -20.77 9.01 -10.55
CA GLY A 107 -19.84 8.50 -9.52
C GLY A 107 -18.36 8.76 -9.80
N GLY A 108 -18.04 9.65 -10.74
CA GLY A 108 -16.68 10.15 -10.95
C GLY A 108 -16.31 11.30 -10.01
N LEU A 109 -15.02 11.58 -9.89
CA LEU A 109 -14.51 12.72 -9.15
C LEU A 109 -14.20 13.88 -10.10
N PRO A 110 -14.49 15.13 -9.69
CA PRO A 110 -13.88 16.31 -10.28
C PRO A 110 -12.35 16.19 -10.32
N ILE A 111 -11.72 16.71 -11.36
CA ILE A 111 -10.28 16.53 -11.63
C ILE A 111 -9.39 17.06 -10.50
N ASP A 112 -9.78 18.17 -9.90
CA ASP A 112 -9.15 18.82 -8.76
C ASP A 112 -9.19 17.95 -7.51
N GLU A 113 -10.35 17.36 -7.19
CA GLU A 113 -10.48 16.44 -6.07
C GLU A 113 -9.71 15.13 -6.31
N PHE A 114 -9.79 14.57 -7.52
CA PHE A 114 -8.99 13.40 -7.90
C PHE A 114 -7.49 13.68 -7.73
N THR A 115 -7.01 14.81 -8.25
CA THR A 115 -5.59 15.20 -8.16
C THR A 115 -5.15 15.35 -6.70
N ARG A 116 -5.99 15.97 -5.86
CA ARG A 116 -5.72 16.08 -4.42
C ARG A 116 -5.58 14.71 -3.75
N ARG A 117 -6.47 13.76 -4.06
CA ARG A 117 -6.42 12.40 -3.49
C ARG A 117 -5.22 11.61 -3.99
N GLN A 118 -4.84 11.75 -5.26
CA GLN A 118 -3.62 11.14 -5.81
C GLN A 118 -2.35 11.71 -5.16
N ALA A 119 -2.32 13.01 -4.85
CA ALA A 119 -1.19 13.61 -4.11
C ALA A 119 -1.07 13.03 -2.69
N LEU A 120 -2.18 12.87 -1.97
CA LEU A 120 -2.20 12.23 -0.65
C LEU A 120 -1.72 10.77 -0.74
N HIS A 121 -2.15 10.02 -1.76
CA HIS A 121 -1.67 8.66 -1.98
C HIS A 121 -0.16 8.61 -2.21
N ARG A 122 0.36 9.49 -3.07
CA ARG A 122 1.80 9.58 -3.36
C ARG A 122 2.60 9.86 -2.08
N GLU A 123 2.16 10.80 -1.25
CA GLU A 123 2.80 11.09 0.04
C GLU A 123 2.74 9.89 0.99
N ALA A 124 1.60 9.20 1.04
CA ALA A 124 1.43 7.98 1.82
C ALA A 124 2.39 6.86 1.36
N GLU A 125 2.58 6.69 0.04
CA GLU A 125 3.53 5.73 -0.53
C GLU A 125 4.98 6.03 -0.11
N VAL A 126 5.41 7.30 -0.21
CA VAL A 126 6.74 7.74 0.22
C VAL A 126 6.96 7.40 1.69
N ASN A 127 6.06 7.85 2.56
CA ASN A 127 6.20 7.67 4.00
C ASN A 127 6.16 6.18 4.39
N THR A 128 5.31 5.38 3.74
CA THR A 128 5.28 3.92 3.92
C THR A 128 6.62 3.27 3.58
N MET A 129 7.32 3.72 2.54
CA MET A 129 8.64 3.16 2.25
C MET A 129 9.72 3.64 3.23
N LEU A 130 9.61 4.88 3.72
CA LEU A 130 10.51 5.41 4.76
C LEU A 130 10.30 4.74 6.13
N ASP A 131 9.16 4.09 6.36
CA ASP A 131 8.89 3.26 7.54
C ASP A 131 9.67 1.94 7.55
N VAL A 132 10.17 1.46 6.40
CA VAL A 132 10.79 0.12 6.30
C VAL A 132 11.92 -0.11 7.32
N PRO A 133 12.87 0.80 7.54
CA PRO A 133 13.94 0.60 8.53
C PRO A 133 13.44 0.41 9.96
N GLN A 134 12.39 1.13 10.37
CA GLN A 134 11.83 0.96 11.71
C GLN A 134 11.10 -0.38 11.86
N PHE A 135 10.43 -0.85 10.81
CA PHE A 135 9.74 -2.14 10.84
C PHE A 135 10.70 -3.33 10.78
N ILE A 136 11.87 -3.21 10.14
CA ILE A 136 12.95 -4.21 10.22
C ILE A 136 13.42 -4.37 11.68
N LYS A 137 13.59 -3.27 12.41
CA LYS A 137 13.97 -3.31 13.83
C LYS A 137 12.86 -3.96 14.67
N LYS A 138 11.61 -3.56 14.43
CA LYS A 138 10.42 -4.09 15.11
C LYS A 138 10.25 -5.60 14.87
N SER A 139 10.43 -6.07 13.64
CA SER A 139 10.29 -7.49 13.32
C SER A 139 11.32 -8.35 14.07
N SER A 140 12.55 -7.87 14.18
CA SER A 140 13.60 -8.55 14.96
C SER A 140 13.25 -8.62 16.45
N GLN A 141 12.72 -7.53 17.03
CA GLN A 141 12.27 -7.50 18.43
C GLN A 141 11.08 -8.45 18.69
N GLN A 142 10.25 -8.68 17.67
CA GLN A 142 9.13 -9.62 17.72
C GLN A 142 9.54 -11.07 17.42
N GLY A 143 10.83 -11.35 17.23
CA GLY A 143 11.35 -12.70 17.05
C GLY A 143 11.22 -13.26 15.62
N PHE A 144 10.95 -12.41 14.62
CA PHE A 144 10.98 -12.84 13.23
C PHE A 144 12.42 -12.98 12.74
N ASN A 145 12.68 -14.02 11.95
CA ASN A 145 14.01 -14.30 11.43
C ASN A 145 14.35 -13.38 10.25
N HIS A 146 13.35 -13.04 9.45
CA HIS A 146 13.51 -12.37 8.18
C HIS A 146 12.42 -11.31 7.98
N PHE A 147 12.62 -10.40 7.04
CA PHE A 147 11.73 -9.28 6.77
C PHE A 147 11.46 -9.16 5.27
N ILE A 148 10.20 -9.00 4.88
CA ILE A 148 9.82 -8.74 3.50
C ILE A 148 8.89 -7.54 3.39
N ASN A 149 9.34 -6.52 2.65
CA ASN A 149 8.54 -5.40 2.20
C ASN A 149 7.85 -5.77 0.88
N ASP A 150 6.55 -6.01 0.97
CA ASP A 150 5.63 -6.15 -0.17
C ASP A 150 5.14 -4.75 -0.56
N ALA A 151 5.91 -4.08 -1.40
CA ALA A 151 5.62 -2.72 -1.80
C ALA A 151 4.43 -2.64 -2.78
N GLY A 152 3.75 -1.50 -2.77
CA GLY A 152 2.68 -1.20 -3.74
C GLY A 152 3.17 -1.30 -5.19
N GLY A 153 2.27 -1.66 -6.11
CA GLY A 153 2.60 -1.80 -7.53
C GLY A 153 3.10 -0.51 -8.19
N SER A 154 2.66 0.63 -7.67
CA SER A 154 2.99 2.00 -8.09
C SER A 154 4.35 2.48 -7.58
N LEU A 155 5.00 1.77 -6.65
CA LEU A 155 6.33 2.19 -6.16
C LEU A 155 7.38 2.28 -7.28
N CYS A 156 7.21 1.54 -8.38
CA CYS A 156 8.11 1.63 -9.54
C CYS A 156 8.02 2.99 -10.27
N GLU A 157 6.97 3.77 -10.00
CA GLU A 157 6.65 5.04 -10.65
C GLU A 157 6.80 6.24 -9.69
N LEU A 158 7.18 6.01 -8.41
CA LEU A 158 7.23 7.04 -7.38
C LEU A 158 8.30 8.12 -7.61
N ASP A 159 9.36 7.76 -8.36
CA ASP A 159 10.51 8.59 -8.73
C ASP A 159 11.04 9.44 -7.56
N ASP A 160 11.35 8.78 -6.43
CA ASP A 160 11.87 9.40 -5.22
C ASP A 160 13.22 8.76 -4.81
N ASP A 161 14.31 9.48 -5.02
CA ASP A 161 15.67 9.03 -4.73
C ASP A 161 15.86 8.66 -3.26
N LYS A 162 15.24 9.39 -2.34
CA LYS A 162 15.40 9.15 -0.90
C LYS A 162 14.77 7.82 -0.52
N VAL A 163 13.61 7.50 -1.08
CA VAL A 163 12.95 6.20 -0.91
C VAL A 163 13.86 5.08 -1.40
N TYR A 164 14.35 5.15 -2.64
CA TYR A 164 15.21 4.08 -3.18
C TYR A 164 16.53 3.94 -2.45
N GLN A 165 17.15 5.05 -2.01
CA GLN A 165 18.35 5.03 -1.18
C GLN A 165 18.07 4.34 0.15
N THR A 166 17.00 4.72 0.83
CA THR A 166 16.60 4.12 2.12
C THR A 166 16.36 2.62 1.98
N LEU A 167 15.63 2.20 0.94
CA LEU A 167 15.36 0.78 0.68
C LEU A 167 16.64 0.00 0.33
N ALA A 168 17.52 0.56 -0.48
CA ALA A 168 18.78 -0.09 -0.89
C ALA A 168 19.83 -0.16 0.22
N GLU A 169 19.75 0.73 1.21
CA GLU A 169 20.58 0.67 2.41
C GLU A 169 20.16 -0.44 3.37
N HIS A 170 18.87 -0.77 3.43
CA HIS A 170 18.32 -1.66 4.45
C HIS A 170 17.86 -3.02 3.91
N THR A 171 17.60 -3.14 2.60
CA THR A 171 17.04 -4.34 1.98
C THR A 171 17.71 -4.67 0.66
N LEU A 172 17.67 -5.95 0.27
CA LEU A 172 17.91 -6.34 -1.11
C LEU A 172 16.63 -6.12 -1.90
N ILE A 173 16.69 -5.25 -2.91
CA ILE A 173 15.58 -4.96 -3.81
C ILE A 173 15.50 -6.04 -4.89
N LEU A 174 14.37 -6.74 -4.98
CA LEU A 174 14.08 -7.76 -5.97
C LEU A 174 12.94 -7.31 -6.87
N TYR A 175 13.20 -7.19 -8.17
CA TYR A 175 12.18 -6.85 -9.16
C TYR A 175 11.59 -8.12 -9.79
N ILE A 176 10.29 -8.33 -9.59
CA ILE A 176 9.54 -9.43 -10.21
C ILE A 176 9.04 -8.96 -11.58
N ARG A 177 9.72 -9.44 -12.62
CA ARG A 177 9.37 -9.14 -14.02
C ARG A 177 8.23 -10.04 -14.49
N ALA A 178 7.16 -9.44 -15.02
CA ALA A 178 6.10 -10.19 -15.68
C ALA A 178 6.60 -10.89 -16.96
N SER A 179 6.18 -12.15 -17.16
CA SER A 179 6.33 -12.85 -18.43
C SER A 179 5.40 -12.25 -19.50
N LYS A 180 5.62 -12.58 -20.78
CA LYS A 180 4.74 -12.13 -21.89
C LYS A 180 3.29 -12.56 -21.68
N VAL A 181 3.07 -13.80 -21.24
CA VAL A 181 1.73 -14.36 -20.97
C VAL A 181 1.07 -13.63 -19.80
N ASN A 182 1.82 -13.40 -18.70
CA ASN A 182 1.30 -12.66 -17.54
C ASN A 182 0.94 -11.23 -17.92
N LYS A 183 1.71 -10.58 -18.80
CA LYS A 183 1.43 -9.22 -19.27
C LYS A 183 0.06 -9.12 -19.96
N SER A 184 -0.29 -10.06 -20.82
CA SER A 184 -1.61 -10.08 -21.48
C SER A 184 -2.75 -10.18 -20.46
N ALA A 185 -2.64 -11.11 -19.50
CA ALA A 185 -3.64 -11.26 -18.43
C ALA A 185 -3.74 -10.01 -17.53
N LEU A 186 -2.63 -9.33 -17.26
CA LEU A 186 -2.62 -8.08 -16.51
C LEU A 186 -3.30 -6.93 -17.26
N ILE A 187 -3.09 -6.84 -18.58
CA ILE A 187 -3.76 -5.84 -19.42
C ILE A 187 -5.27 -6.07 -19.45
N GLU A 188 -5.71 -7.31 -19.67
CA GLU A 188 -7.13 -7.67 -19.69
C GLU A 188 -7.81 -7.33 -18.34
N ARG A 189 -7.14 -7.61 -17.22
CA ARG A 189 -7.62 -7.22 -15.88
C ARG A 189 -7.70 -5.71 -15.71
N ALA A 190 -6.70 -4.97 -16.16
CA ALA A 190 -6.71 -3.50 -16.08
C ALA A 190 -7.84 -2.89 -16.93
N GLN A 191 -8.22 -3.51 -18.05
CA GLN A 191 -9.33 -3.06 -18.88
C GLN A 191 -10.70 -3.39 -18.27
N THR A 192 -10.86 -4.60 -17.72
CA THR A 192 -12.14 -5.04 -17.13
C THR A 192 -12.40 -4.43 -15.75
N HIS A 193 -11.34 -4.20 -14.96
CA HIS A 193 -11.42 -3.67 -13.61
C HIS A 193 -10.34 -2.59 -13.42
N PRO A 194 -10.50 -1.41 -14.07
CA PRO A 194 -9.50 -0.36 -13.97
C PRO A 194 -9.40 0.11 -12.53
N LYS A 195 -8.15 0.22 -12.06
CA LYS A 195 -7.84 0.78 -10.75
C LYS A 195 -8.16 2.29 -10.73
N PRO A 196 -8.40 2.86 -9.53
CA PRO A 196 -8.43 4.30 -9.29
C PRO A 196 -7.19 5.00 -9.86
#